data_AF-A0A7V4H1C3-F1
#
_entry.id   AF-A0A7V4H1C3-F1
#
_cell.length_a   1.000
_cell.length_b   1.000
_cell.length_c   1.000
_cell.angle_alpha   90.00
_cell.angle_beta   90.00
_cell.angle_gamma   90.00
#
_symmetry.space_group_name_H-M   'P 1'
#
loop_
_entity.id
_entity.type
_entity.pdbx_description
1 polymer ?
#
loop_
_entity_poly.entity_id
_entity_poly.type
_entity_poly.pdbx_seq_one_letter_code
_entity_poly.pdbx_strand_id
1 'polypeptide(L)'
;FDRLIACAERHHLLIVQDAAYATLVYGRPPLSILSRPGGKEVALELHSMSKSYNMTGWRLGFVAGAERVVRAFAEVKDNVDSGQFKAIQLAACAGIADRRLADRIRRHYERRLRKMVAALRRVGFAARMPEGTFYLYVPAPRGAGPVDFATAEDASQYLIREHSISTVPWDDVGAFLRFAATFESRGPADDDRVIAELETRLRHAALRF
;
A
#
# COMPACT_ATOMS: atom_id res chain seq x y z
N PHE A 1 -11.61 16.18 -1.38
CA PHE A 1 -10.93 16.98 -0.35
C PHE A 1 -11.71 18.23 0.01
N ASP A 2 -12.24 19.02 -0.93
CA ASP A 2 -12.88 20.32 -0.64
C ASP A 2 -13.97 20.26 0.44
N ARG A 3 -14.90 19.29 0.36
CA ARG A 3 -15.92 19.09 1.41
C ARG A 3 -15.32 18.75 2.79
N LEU A 4 -14.21 18.01 2.81
CA LEU A 4 -13.52 17.62 4.04
C LEU A 4 -12.77 18.82 4.65
N ILE A 5 -12.10 19.63 3.83
CA ILE A 5 -11.42 20.86 4.23
C ILE A 5 -12.45 21.84 4.81
N ALA A 6 -13.56 22.10 4.10
CA ALA A 6 -14.61 23.00 4.58
C ALA A 6 -15.25 22.53 5.91
N CYS A 7 -15.36 21.21 6.12
CA CYS A 7 -15.80 20.64 7.39
C CYS A 7 -14.77 20.90 8.50
N ALA A 8 -13.49 20.65 8.22
CA ALA A 8 -12.42 20.86 9.17
C ALA A 8 -12.27 22.33 9.58
N GLU A 9 -12.39 23.26 8.63
CA GLU A 9 -12.42 24.70 8.91
C GLU A 9 -13.61 25.09 9.80
N ARG A 10 -14.81 24.63 9.46
CA ARG A 10 -16.05 24.94 10.20
C ARG A 10 -16.02 24.43 11.65
N HIS A 11 -15.43 23.26 11.86
CA HIS A 11 -15.46 22.58 13.15
C HIS A 11 -14.11 22.64 13.90
N HIS A 12 -13.16 23.43 13.40
CA HIS A 12 -11.81 23.56 13.97
C HIS A 12 -11.09 22.20 14.14
N LEU A 13 -11.25 21.32 13.16
CA LEU A 13 -10.62 19.99 13.16
C LEU A 13 -9.28 20.02 12.42
N LEU A 14 -8.36 19.14 12.84
CA LEU A 14 -7.16 18.81 12.10
C LEU A 14 -7.40 17.53 11.29
N ILE A 15 -7.11 17.58 9.99
CA ILE A 15 -7.08 16.40 9.13
C ILE A 15 -5.67 15.82 9.16
N VAL A 16 -5.52 14.57 9.62
CA VAL A 16 -4.28 13.82 9.48
C VAL A 16 -4.45 12.82 8.34
N GLN A 17 -3.69 13.01 7.27
CA GLN A 17 -3.75 12.18 6.08
C GLN A 17 -2.52 11.30 5.99
N ASP A 18 -2.68 9.98 6.12
CA ASP A 18 -1.59 9.04 5.83
C ASP A 18 -1.37 8.97 4.30
N ALA A 19 -0.25 9.55 3.87
CA ALA A 19 0.18 9.65 2.48
C ALA A 19 1.39 8.75 2.21
N ALA A 20 1.58 7.66 2.96
CA ALA A 20 2.72 6.75 2.81
C ALA A 20 2.89 6.19 1.37
N TYR A 21 1.78 6.09 0.62
CA TYR A 21 1.73 5.58 -0.75
C TYR A 21 1.55 6.68 -1.81
N ALA A 22 1.82 7.95 -1.50
CA ALA A 22 1.51 9.11 -2.35
C ALA A 22 2.05 9.02 -3.79
N THR A 23 3.15 8.30 -4.03
CA THR A 23 3.73 8.12 -5.39
C THR A 23 3.23 6.86 -6.11
N LEU A 24 2.54 5.96 -5.39
CA LEU A 24 2.03 4.70 -5.90
C LEU A 24 0.55 4.84 -6.23
N VAL A 25 0.25 5.66 -7.23
CA VAL A 25 -1.11 5.93 -7.73
C VAL A 25 -1.21 5.47 -9.20
N TYR A 26 -2.34 4.85 -9.56
CA TYR A 26 -2.56 4.28 -10.89
C TYR A 26 -3.85 4.81 -11.51
N GLY A 27 -3.89 4.93 -12.83
CA GLY A 27 -5.07 5.37 -13.58
C GLY A 27 -5.46 6.84 -13.40
N ARG A 28 -4.81 7.57 -12.49
CA ARG A 28 -5.00 9.01 -12.27
C ARG A 28 -3.73 9.69 -11.77
N PRO A 29 -3.63 11.03 -11.88
CA PRO A 29 -2.57 11.78 -11.22
C PRO A 29 -2.61 11.64 -9.68
N PRO A 30 -1.46 11.67 -8.98
CA PRO A 30 -1.44 11.80 -7.54
C PRO A 30 -2.16 13.06 -7.07
N LEU A 31 -2.91 12.95 -5.98
CA LEU A 31 -3.63 14.06 -5.38
C LEU A 31 -3.19 14.23 -3.92
N SER A 32 -2.82 15.44 -3.56
CA SER A 32 -2.47 15.84 -2.19
C SER A 32 -3.57 16.72 -1.64
N ILE A 33 -3.87 16.61 -0.35
CA ILE A 33 -4.80 17.55 0.30
C ILE A 33 -4.17 18.95 0.37
N LEU A 34 -2.85 19.03 0.44
CA LEU A 34 -2.07 20.27 0.49
C LEU A 34 -2.05 21.04 -0.84
N SER A 35 -2.49 20.42 -1.94
CA SER A 35 -2.65 21.11 -3.23
C SER A 35 -4.02 21.76 -3.40
N ARG A 36 -4.94 21.57 -2.46
CA ARG A 36 -6.28 22.17 -2.47
C ARG A 36 -6.30 23.46 -1.66
N PRO A 37 -7.08 24.48 -2.07
CA PRO A 37 -7.31 25.68 -1.26
C PRO A 37 -7.80 25.30 0.15
N GLY A 38 -7.25 25.93 1.19
CA GLY A 38 -7.55 25.62 2.59
C GLY A 38 -6.85 24.36 3.14
N GLY A 39 -6.29 23.52 2.29
CA GLY A 39 -5.68 22.25 2.69
C GLY A 39 -4.42 22.41 3.55
N LYS A 40 -3.63 23.47 3.32
CA LYS A 40 -2.41 23.71 4.11
C LYS A 40 -2.73 24.30 5.48
N GLU A 41 -3.94 24.78 5.71
CA GLU A 41 -4.36 25.46 6.92
C GLU A 41 -4.95 24.47 7.95
N VAL A 42 -5.50 23.35 7.47
CA VAL A 42 -6.23 22.37 8.30
C VAL A 42 -5.74 20.93 8.18
N ALA A 43 -4.72 20.63 7.37
CA ALA A 43 -4.24 19.27 7.19
C ALA A 43 -2.75 19.08 7.48
N LEU A 44 -2.41 17.86 7.89
CA LEU A 44 -1.06 17.31 8.00
C LEU A 44 -1.00 16.00 7.20
N GLU A 45 -0.11 15.92 6.22
CA GLU A 45 0.19 14.69 5.50
C GLU A 45 1.39 13.97 6.13
N LEU A 46 1.24 12.66 6.33
CA LEU A 46 2.31 11.77 6.78
C LEU A 46 2.91 11.04 5.58
N HIS A 47 4.17 11.32 5.27
CA HIS A 47 4.88 10.74 4.13
C HIS A 47 5.87 9.68 4.59
N SER A 48 6.08 8.66 3.76
CA SER A 48 7.00 7.55 4.06
C SER A 48 7.93 7.24 2.89
N MET A 49 9.22 7.11 3.19
CA MET A 49 10.20 6.58 2.24
C MET A 49 10.12 5.06 2.11
N SER A 50 9.45 4.40 3.05
CA SER A 50 9.35 2.94 3.10
C SER A 50 8.72 2.35 1.84
N LYS A 51 7.68 3.01 1.34
CA LYS A 51 6.81 2.50 0.28
C LYS A 51 7.09 3.19 -1.06
N SER A 52 7.18 4.52 -1.03
CA SER A 52 7.40 5.34 -2.22
C SER A 52 8.79 5.14 -2.86
N TYR A 53 9.78 4.74 -2.07
CA TYR A 53 11.18 4.63 -2.49
C TYR A 53 11.83 3.28 -2.11
N ASN A 54 11.05 2.28 -1.72
CA ASN A 54 11.52 0.94 -1.34
C ASN A 54 12.51 0.91 -0.16
N MET A 55 12.47 1.90 0.74
CA MET A 55 13.40 2.04 1.86
C MET A 55 12.78 1.53 3.19
N THR A 56 12.03 0.42 3.18
CA THR A 56 11.23 0.00 4.35
C THR A 56 12.07 -0.19 5.62
N GLY A 57 13.26 -0.77 5.51
CA GLY A 57 14.19 -0.97 6.62
C GLY A 57 14.91 0.30 7.11
N TRP A 58 14.81 1.42 6.38
CA TRP A 58 15.54 2.65 6.69
C TRP A 58 14.79 3.56 7.67
N ARG A 59 13.53 3.23 7.95
CA ARG A 59 12.70 3.87 8.99
C ARG A 59 12.59 5.39 8.86
N LEU A 60 12.52 5.90 7.63
CA LEU A 60 12.37 7.34 7.36
C LEU A 60 10.97 7.70 6.85
N GLY A 61 10.41 8.74 7.44
CA GLY A 61 9.24 9.47 6.98
C GLY A 61 9.36 10.94 7.33
N PHE A 62 8.43 11.76 6.85
CA PHE A 62 8.35 13.17 7.17
C PHE A 62 6.88 13.61 7.20
N VAL A 63 6.61 14.76 7.81
CA VAL A 63 5.29 15.38 7.82
C VAL A 63 5.33 16.69 7.04
N ALA A 64 4.23 17.02 6.37
CA ALA A 64 4.06 18.29 5.68
C ALA A 64 2.62 18.78 5.83
N GLY A 65 2.41 20.08 6.03
CA GLY A 65 1.07 20.63 6.16
C GLY A 65 1.03 21.91 7.00
N ALA A 66 -0.01 22.05 7.81
CA ALA A 66 -0.24 23.23 8.63
C ALA A 66 0.95 23.56 9.53
N GLU A 67 1.48 24.76 9.35
CA GLU A 67 2.70 25.23 10.04
C GLU A 67 2.61 25.06 11.55
N ARG A 68 1.48 25.46 12.16
CA ARG A 68 1.26 25.31 13.60
C ARG A 68 1.36 23.85 14.08
N VAL A 69 0.91 22.91 13.26
CA VAL A 69 0.90 21.48 13.57
C VAL A 69 2.28 20.87 13.37
N VAL A 70 2.98 21.26 12.30
CA VAL A 70 4.37 20.85 12.06
C VAL A 70 5.28 21.33 13.19
N ARG A 71 5.11 22.57 13.67
CA ARG A 71 5.85 23.09 14.83
C ARG A 71 5.55 22.31 16.11
N ALA A 72 4.27 22.10 16.43
CA ALA A 72 3.89 21.31 17.60
C ALA A 72 4.44 19.87 17.53
N PHE A 73 4.43 19.25 16.34
CA PHE A 73 5.04 17.94 16.13
C PHE A 73 6.55 17.96 16.37
N ALA A 74 7.26 19.00 15.91
CA ALA A 74 8.69 19.15 16.13
C ALA A 74 9.03 19.31 17.63
N GLU A 75 8.26 20.09 18.39
CA GLU A 75 8.45 20.25 19.84
C GLU A 75 8.34 18.92 20.60
N VAL A 76 7.37 18.08 20.23
CA VAL A 76 7.26 16.73 20.79
C VAL A 76 8.42 15.86 20.34
N LYS A 77 8.79 15.92 19.05
CA LYS A 77 9.87 15.11 18.45
C LYS A 77 11.21 15.35 19.15
N ASP A 78 11.53 16.60 19.46
CA ASP A 78 12.77 17.01 20.14
C ASP A 78 12.93 16.36 21.53
N ASN A 79 11.82 15.91 22.14
CA ASN A 79 11.80 15.22 23.43
C ASN A 79 11.65 13.69 23.31
N VAL A 80 11.43 13.16 22.10
CA VAL A 80 11.20 11.73 21.85
C VAL A 80 12.43 11.05 21.25
N ASP A 81 13.14 11.70 20.33
CA ASP A 81 14.39 11.18 19.76
C ASP A 81 15.33 12.29 19.27
N SER A 82 16.59 11.96 19.04
CA SER A 82 17.62 12.91 18.57
C SER A 82 17.64 13.10 17.04
N GLY A 83 16.56 12.73 16.35
CA GLY A 83 16.46 12.81 14.89
C GLY A 83 16.94 11.56 14.15
N GLN A 84 16.95 11.66 12.82
CA GLN A 84 17.27 10.55 11.91
C GLN A 84 18.72 10.58 11.44
N PHE A 85 19.30 9.42 11.13
CA PHE A 85 20.69 9.36 10.65
C PHE A 85 20.88 10.20 9.39
N LYS A 86 21.84 11.13 9.40
CA LYS A 86 22.00 12.14 8.35
C LYS A 86 22.18 11.55 6.95
N ALA A 87 22.91 10.45 6.82
CA ALA A 87 23.11 9.78 5.53
C ALA A 87 21.77 9.28 4.93
N ILE A 88 20.87 8.77 5.77
CA ILE A 88 19.53 8.34 5.37
C ILE A 88 18.69 9.53 4.90
N GLN A 89 18.78 10.67 5.59
CA GLN A 89 18.11 11.90 5.17
C GLN A 89 18.61 12.39 3.80
N LEU A 90 19.93 12.39 3.58
CA LEU A 90 20.53 12.81 2.30
C LEU A 90 20.13 11.88 1.14
N ALA A 91 20.14 10.57 1.37
CA ALA A 91 19.67 9.59 0.39
C ALA A 91 18.19 9.79 0.05
N ALA A 92 17.37 10.11 1.06
CA ALA A 92 15.96 10.43 0.84
C ALA A 92 15.76 11.71 0.02
N CYS A 93 16.50 12.78 0.30
CA CYS A 93 16.47 14.00 -0.50
C CYS A 93 16.81 13.71 -1.98
N ALA A 94 17.85 12.90 -2.23
CA ALA A 94 18.22 12.50 -3.59
C ALA A 94 17.11 11.68 -4.28
N GLY A 95 16.48 10.75 -3.56
CA GLY A 95 15.35 9.98 -4.08
C GLY A 95 14.12 10.85 -4.39
N ILE A 96 13.77 11.78 -3.50
CA ILE A 96 12.64 12.71 -3.68
C ILE A 96 12.85 13.63 -4.89
N ALA A 97 14.08 14.13 -5.07
CA ALA A 97 14.42 14.99 -6.20
C ALA A 97 14.36 14.26 -7.56
N ASP A 98 14.65 12.96 -7.61
CA ASP A 98 14.54 12.15 -8.83
C ASP A 98 13.09 11.72 -9.12
N ARG A 99 12.34 12.58 -9.80
CA ARG A 99 10.98 12.27 -10.28
C ARG A 99 10.92 11.02 -11.16
N ARG A 100 11.99 10.73 -11.92
CA ARG A 100 12.03 9.53 -12.79
C ARG A 100 12.14 8.26 -11.97
N LEU A 101 12.79 8.30 -10.80
CA LEU A 101 12.84 7.17 -9.87
C LEU A 101 11.45 6.80 -9.36
N ALA A 102 10.69 7.78 -8.85
CA ALA A 102 9.32 7.55 -8.37
C ALA A 102 8.45 6.92 -9.48
N ASP A 103 8.55 7.44 -10.70
CA ASP A 103 7.86 6.91 -11.87
C ASP A 103 8.27 5.48 -12.24
N ARG A 104 9.57 5.14 -12.15
CA ARG A 104 10.06 3.77 -12.38
C ARG A 104 9.48 2.81 -11.33
N ILE A 105 9.49 3.19 -10.06
CA ILE A 105 8.95 2.37 -8.95
C ILE A 105 7.44 2.18 -9.12
N ARG A 106 6.70 3.25 -9.44
CA ARG A 106 5.27 3.20 -9.73
C ARG A 106 4.96 2.22 -10.88
N ARG A 107 5.64 2.35 -12.02
CA ARG A 107 5.47 1.45 -13.18
C ARG A 107 5.85 0.00 -12.86
N HIS A 108 6.86 -0.21 -12.02
CA HIS A 108 7.27 -1.54 -11.56
C HIS A 108 6.14 -2.24 -10.82
N TYR A 109 5.55 -1.60 -9.81
CA TYR A 109 4.43 -2.17 -9.06
C TYR A 109 3.16 -2.26 -9.91
N GLU A 110 2.88 -1.29 -10.78
CA GLU A 110 1.73 -1.34 -11.69
C GLU A 110 1.77 -2.59 -12.58
N ARG A 111 2.94 -2.89 -13.18
CA ARG A 111 3.13 -4.08 -14.02
C ARG A 111 2.86 -5.36 -13.22
N ARG A 112 3.42 -5.47 -12.02
CA ARG A 112 3.26 -6.66 -11.16
C ARG A 112 1.81 -6.86 -10.71
N LEU A 113 1.14 -5.78 -10.30
CA LEU A 113 -0.28 -5.81 -9.96
C LEU A 113 -1.12 -6.28 -11.14
N ARG A 114 -0.86 -5.78 -12.36
CA ARG A 114 -1.59 -6.22 -13.57
C ARG A 114 -1.42 -7.72 -13.82
N LYS A 115 -0.19 -8.23 -13.72
CA LYS A 115 0.09 -9.68 -13.85
C LYS A 115 -0.62 -10.49 -12.76
N MET A 116 -0.56 -10.03 -11.51
CA MET A 116 -1.22 -10.69 -10.38
C MET A 116 -2.74 -10.68 -10.50
N VAL A 117 -3.35 -9.55 -10.88
CA VAL A 117 -4.80 -9.46 -11.16
C VAL A 117 -5.20 -10.47 -12.23
N ALA A 118 -4.44 -10.58 -13.33
CA ALA A 118 -4.73 -11.54 -14.38
C ALA A 118 -4.67 -13.00 -13.87
N ALA A 119 -3.62 -13.36 -13.12
CA ALA A 119 -3.47 -14.70 -12.54
C ALA A 119 -4.60 -15.03 -11.55
N LEU A 120 -4.90 -14.11 -10.62
CA LEU A 120 -5.97 -14.28 -9.63
C LEU A 120 -7.35 -14.47 -10.29
N ARG A 121 -7.65 -13.73 -11.37
CA ARG A 121 -8.90 -13.89 -12.12
C ARG A 121 -9.01 -15.25 -12.81
N ARG A 122 -7.91 -15.79 -13.33
CA ARG A 122 -7.90 -17.12 -13.99
C ARG A 122 -8.20 -18.27 -13.02
N VAL A 123 -8.03 -18.05 -11.73
CA VAL A 123 -8.30 -19.04 -10.67
C VAL A 123 -9.55 -18.71 -9.85
N GLY A 124 -10.37 -17.75 -10.30
CA GLY A 124 -11.72 -17.50 -9.77
C GLY A 124 -11.88 -16.26 -8.88
N PHE A 125 -10.79 -15.60 -8.45
CA PHE A 125 -10.91 -14.39 -7.64
C PHE A 125 -11.48 -13.21 -8.44
N ALA A 126 -12.31 -12.41 -7.78
CA ALA A 126 -12.85 -11.16 -8.32
C ALA A 126 -11.84 -9.99 -8.28
N ALA A 127 -10.59 -10.23 -8.71
CA ALA A 127 -9.51 -9.25 -8.64
C ALA A 127 -9.68 -8.09 -9.65
N ARG A 128 -9.34 -6.89 -9.20
CA ARG A 128 -9.36 -5.64 -9.99
C ARG A 128 -8.09 -4.84 -9.71
N MET A 129 -7.67 -4.03 -10.68
CA MET A 129 -6.56 -3.11 -10.47
C MET A 129 -6.93 -2.07 -9.40
N PRO A 130 -6.08 -1.86 -8.38
CA PRO A 130 -6.31 -0.84 -7.39
C PRO A 130 -5.95 0.53 -7.96
N GLU A 131 -6.48 1.60 -7.37
CA GLU A 131 -6.08 2.98 -7.73
C GLU A 131 -4.74 3.39 -7.11
N GLY A 132 -4.18 2.58 -6.22
CA GLY A 132 -2.87 2.83 -5.64
C GLY A 132 -2.37 1.72 -4.71
N THR A 133 -1.28 2.00 -3.99
CA THR A 133 -0.51 1.06 -3.18
C THR A 133 0.13 -0.06 -4.02
N PHE A 134 0.58 -1.14 -3.38
CA PHE A 134 1.02 -2.36 -4.06
C PHE A 134 0.25 -3.60 -3.58
N TYR A 135 -0.95 -3.39 -3.03
CA TYR A 135 -1.82 -4.44 -2.51
C TYR A 135 -3.05 -4.65 -3.37
N LEU A 136 -3.52 -5.90 -3.39
CA LEU A 136 -4.83 -6.28 -3.92
C LEU A 136 -5.66 -6.82 -2.76
N TYR A 137 -6.86 -6.30 -2.59
CA TYR A 137 -7.88 -6.90 -1.73
C TYR A 137 -8.88 -7.62 -2.62
N VAL A 138 -9.10 -8.89 -2.35
CA VAL A 138 -10.03 -9.75 -3.11
C VAL A 138 -10.93 -10.49 -2.13
N PRO A 139 -12.22 -10.70 -2.45
CA PRO A 139 -13.08 -11.54 -1.63
C PRO A 139 -12.43 -12.91 -1.40
N ALA A 140 -12.47 -13.38 -0.17
CA ALA A 140 -11.96 -14.69 0.20
C ALA A 140 -12.84 -15.79 -0.43
N PRO A 141 -12.26 -16.95 -0.79
CA PRO A 141 -13.05 -18.13 -1.11
C PRO A 141 -13.86 -18.59 0.11
N ARG A 142 -14.98 -19.27 -0.13
CA ARG A 142 -15.83 -19.88 0.91
C ARG A 142 -15.41 -21.30 1.28
N GLY A 143 -14.44 -21.88 0.57
CA GLY A 143 -13.94 -23.22 0.84
C GLY A 143 -12.90 -23.69 -0.16
N ALA A 144 -12.42 -24.91 0.03
CA ALA A 144 -11.46 -25.60 -0.84
C ALA A 144 -11.72 -27.11 -0.80
N GLY A 145 -12.07 -27.72 -1.94
CA GLY A 145 -12.48 -29.14 -1.97
C GLY A 145 -13.56 -29.43 -0.91
N PRO A 146 -13.34 -30.40 0.01
CA PRO A 146 -14.29 -30.74 1.08
C PRO A 146 -14.28 -29.77 2.28
N VAL A 147 -13.37 -28.81 2.31
CA VAL A 147 -13.21 -27.86 3.41
C VAL A 147 -14.06 -26.62 3.13
N ASP A 148 -14.81 -26.15 4.14
CA ASP A 148 -15.50 -24.87 4.14
C ASP A 148 -14.69 -23.85 4.96
N PHE A 149 -14.75 -22.59 4.57
CA PHE A 149 -14.13 -21.45 5.26
C PHE A 149 -15.23 -20.55 5.81
N ALA A 150 -15.24 -20.33 7.12
CA ALA A 150 -16.18 -19.40 7.74
C ALA A 150 -15.67 -17.95 7.64
N THR A 151 -14.35 -17.78 7.58
CA THR A 151 -13.66 -16.47 7.59
C THR A 151 -12.55 -16.40 6.53
N ALA A 152 -12.08 -15.18 6.25
CA ALA A 152 -10.87 -14.99 5.46
C ALA A 152 -9.64 -15.54 6.18
N GLU A 153 -9.59 -15.51 7.52
CA GLU A 153 -8.54 -16.17 8.31
C GLU A 153 -8.46 -17.67 8.00
N ASP A 154 -9.59 -18.40 7.97
CA ASP A 154 -9.60 -19.83 7.63
C ASP A 154 -9.02 -20.08 6.23
N ALA A 155 -9.44 -19.28 5.26
CA ALA A 155 -8.92 -19.35 3.90
C ALA A 155 -7.41 -19.05 3.86
N SER A 156 -6.94 -18.03 4.59
CA SER A 156 -5.53 -17.65 4.66
C SER A 156 -4.69 -18.74 5.31
N GLN A 157 -5.17 -19.35 6.40
CA GLN A 157 -4.50 -20.46 7.08
C GLN A 157 -4.42 -21.71 6.20
N TYR A 158 -5.50 -22.05 5.49
CA TYR A 158 -5.50 -23.14 4.52
C TYR A 158 -4.47 -22.91 3.41
N LEU A 159 -4.47 -21.71 2.81
CA LEU A 159 -3.54 -21.34 1.74
C LEU A 159 -2.08 -21.42 2.17
N ILE A 160 -1.71 -20.98 3.38
CA ILE A 160 -0.32 -21.03 3.83
C ILE A 160 0.11 -22.45 4.23
N ARG A 161 -0.74 -23.21 4.93
CA ARG A 161 -0.40 -24.54 5.42
C ARG A 161 -0.36 -25.59 4.32
N GLU A 162 -1.37 -25.60 3.46
CA GLU A 162 -1.54 -26.65 2.46
C GLU A 162 -0.89 -26.30 1.12
N HIS A 163 -0.78 -25.00 0.80
CA HIS A 163 -0.32 -24.54 -0.51
C HIS A 163 0.86 -23.57 -0.47
N SER A 164 1.41 -23.29 0.71
CA SER A 164 2.54 -22.36 0.88
C SER A 164 2.30 -20.98 0.23
N ILE A 165 1.06 -20.48 0.32
CA ILE A 165 0.66 -19.15 -0.13
C ILE A 165 0.37 -18.30 1.10
N SER A 166 1.18 -17.28 1.34
CA SER A 166 0.95 -16.34 2.44
C SER A 166 0.10 -15.16 1.97
N THR A 167 -1.06 -14.99 2.59
CA THR A 167 -1.94 -13.84 2.45
C THR A 167 -2.20 -13.19 3.80
N VAL A 168 -2.77 -12.00 3.80
CA VAL A 168 -3.24 -11.34 5.03
C VAL A 168 -4.77 -11.28 4.97
N PRO A 169 -5.48 -11.91 5.90
CA PRO A 169 -6.93 -11.83 5.96
C PRO A 169 -7.38 -10.48 6.52
N TRP A 170 -8.57 -10.06 6.14
CA TRP A 170 -9.22 -8.88 6.68
C TRP A 170 -10.71 -9.17 6.74
N ASP A 171 -11.20 -9.55 7.92
CA ASP A 171 -12.60 -9.92 8.14
C ASP A 171 -13.47 -8.75 8.64
N ASP A 172 -12.87 -7.69 9.17
CA ASP A 172 -13.59 -6.52 9.75
C ASP A 172 -14.53 -5.81 8.76
N VAL A 173 -14.24 -5.91 7.46
CA VAL A 173 -15.01 -5.27 6.37
C VAL A 173 -15.68 -6.30 5.45
N GLY A 174 -15.84 -7.53 5.95
CA GLY A 174 -16.23 -8.72 5.18
C GLY A 174 -15.03 -9.62 4.91
N ALA A 175 -15.24 -10.85 4.45
CA ALA A 175 -14.15 -11.81 4.25
C ALA A 175 -13.29 -11.44 3.01
N PHE A 176 -12.16 -10.76 3.22
CA PHE A 176 -11.20 -10.41 2.17
C PHE A 176 -9.81 -10.98 2.42
N LEU A 177 -9.12 -11.39 1.36
CA LEU A 177 -7.70 -11.70 1.36
C LEU A 177 -6.92 -10.55 0.71
N ARG A 178 -5.78 -10.19 1.32
CA ARG A 178 -4.83 -9.22 0.80
C ARG A 178 -3.60 -9.90 0.22
N PHE A 179 -3.32 -9.64 -1.05
CA PHE A 179 -2.10 -10.03 -1.75
C PHE A 179 -1.17 -8.82 -1.95
N ALA A 180 0.14 -9.04 -1.93
CA ALA A 180 1.14 -7.99 -2.08
C ALA A 180 2.03 -8.21 -3.31
N ALA A 181 2.21 -7.17 -4.14
CA ALA A 181 3.08 -7.20 -5.32
C ALA A 181 4.58 -6.98 -4.99
N THR A 182 4.97 -7.14 -3.73
CA THR A 182 6.33 -6.92 -3.20
C THR A 182 7.18 -8.17 -3.15
N PHE A 183 6.93 -9.15 -4.02
CA PHE A 183 7.70 -10.39 -4.10
C PHE A 183 9.10 -10.16 -4.68
N GLU A 184 10.04 -11.04 -4.31
CA GLU A 184 11.39 -11.04 -4.86
C GLU A 184 11.40 -11.60 -6.28
N SER A 185 12.18 -10.99 -7.17
CA SER A 185 12.42 -11.48 -8.52
C SER A 185 13.74 -10.91 -9.03
N ARG A 186 14.40 -11.60 -9.95
CA ARG A 186 15.61 -11.10 -10.62
C ARG A 186 15.36 -9.91 -11.56
N GLY A 187 14.11 -9.61 -11.89
CA GLY A 187 13.71 -8.47 -12.72
C GLY A 187 12.38 -8.70 -13.44
N PRO A 188 12.00 -7.81 -14.37
CA PRO A 188 10.69 -7.87 -15.06
C PRO A 188 10.38 -9.18 -15.77
N ALA A 189 11.40 -9.88 -16.29
CA ALA A 189 11.26 -11.19 -16.93
C ALA A 189 11.07 -12.33 -15.92
N ASP A 190 11.62 -12.20 -14.71
CA ASP A 190 11.47 -13.19 -13.64
C ASP A 190 10.16 -13.01 -12.85
N ASP A 191 9.50 -11.85 -12.98
CA ASP A 191 8.16 -11.63 -12.40
C ASP A 191 7.17 -12.74 -12.85
N ASP A 192 7.28 -13.21 -14.10
CA ASP A 192 6.36 -14.21 -14.66
C ASP A 192 6.53 -15.58 -14.00
N ARG A 193 7.74 -15.95 -13.60
CA ARG A 193 7.99 -17.19 -12.84
C ARG A 193 7.23 -17.18 -11.51
N VAL A 194 7.32 -16.09 -10.76
CA VAL A 194 6.67 -15.97 -9.45
C VAL A 194 5.15 -15.94 -9.58
N ILE A 195 4.62 -15.22 -10.58
CA ILE A 195 3.18 -15.17 -10.84
C ILE A 195 2.65 -16.53 -11.32
N ALA A 196 3.38 -17.24 -12.18
CA ALA A 196 3.00 -18.57 -12.65
C ALA A 196 3.00 -19.61 -11.51
N GLU A 197 3.98 -19.53 -10.61
CA GLU A 197 4.02 -20.37 -9.41
C GLU A 197 2.83 -20.12 -8.49
N LEU A 198 2.50 -18.85 -8.24
CA LEU A 198 1.29 -18.48 -7.48
C LEU A 198 0.03 -19.03 -8.15
N GLU A 199 -0.12 -18.85 -9.46
CA GLU A 199 -1.26 -19.35 -10.22
C GLU A 199 -1.38 -20.89 -10.12
N THR A 200 -0.26 -21.60 -10.27
CA THR A 200 -0.21 -23.07 -10.16
C THR A 200 -0.68 -23.56 -8.79
N ARG A 201 -0.15 -22.97 -7.71
CA ARG A 201 -0.56 -23.32 -6.34
C ARG A 201 -2.03 -23.04 -6.08
N LEU A 202 -2.53 -21.88 -6.53
CA LEU A 202 -3.95 -21.54 -6.38
C LEU A 202 -4.87 -22.47 -7.17
N ARG A 203 -4.44 -22.96 -8.34
CA ARG A 203 -5.20 -23.98 -9.10
C ARG A 203 -5.28 -25.30 -8.33
N HIS A 204 -4.19 -25.72 -7.69
CA HIS A 204 -4.17 -26.94 -6.88
C HIS A 204 -5.00 -26.82 -5.59
N ALA A 205 -5.23 -25.60 -5.10
CA ALA A 205 -6.03 -25.35 -3.91
C ALA A 205 -7.53 -25.65 -4.07
N ALA A 206 -8.03 -25.91 -5.28
CA ALA A 206 -9.42 -26.30 -5.53
C ALA A 206 -10.45 -25.37 -4.83
N LEU A 207 -10.16 -24.06 -4.86
CA LEU A 207 -10.94 -23.03 -4.17
C LEU A 207 -12.37 -22.95 -4.70
N ARG A 208 -13.32 -22.72 -3.77
CA ARG A 208 -14.74 -22.49 -4.03
C ARG A 208 -15.09 -21.07 -3.57
N PHE A 209 -15.75 -20.29 -4.43
CA PHE A 209 -16.09 -18.88 -4.20
C PHE A 209 -17.57 -18.67 -3.90
#